data_AF-A0A2D6D521-F1
#
_entry.id   AF-A0A2D6D521-F1
#
_cell.length_a   1.000
_cell.length_b   1.000
_cell.length_c   1.000
_cell.angle_alpha   90.00
_cell.angle_beta   90.00
_cell.angle_gamma   90.00
#
_symmetry.space_group_name_H-M   'P 1'
#
loop_
_entity.id
_entity.type
_entity.pdbx_description
1 polymer ?
#
loop_
_entity_poly.entity_id
_entity_poly.type
_entity_poly.pdbx_seq_one_letter_code
_entity_poly.pdbx_strand_id
1 'polypeptide(L)'
;MYGVVCEDDSRFAVKAELNAAVGATGPADMLETEWRALSLLASAGSAVAQPVAIDRDARFLVTRWAAGATLDDACQRPSAVDPVTIAACLSELGAIERACAEGADALASHTVRRDDRLLVEEFAASFARAREAYYVCLDAARALTQDTARACDAAWQGLWTALADAPTTLGPLDMNARNLVLSPDGPVFLDFATVGWDWPERRVAQYLTAMGRMREDGRVACALTPRALRADAELDAQVARRLEGHCMLTACLAIAGMLSRERPDEWPQWPDAGDARADSARRTLALGGVASFAPAVALRAAAADAWRL
;
A
#
# COMPACT_ATOMS: atom_id res chain seq x y z
N MET A 1 11.11 15.42 5.77
CA MET A 1 11.92 15.57 4.54
C MET A 1 11.90 17.03 4.16
N TYR A 2 13.05 17.59 3.79
CA TYR A 2 13.21 18.99 3.41
C TYR A 2 13.55 19.07 1.93
N GLY A 3 12.92 19.98 1.20
CA GLY A 3 13.33 20.33 -0.16
C GLY A 3 14.45 21.38 -0.10
N VAL A 4 15.54 21.14 -0.81
CA VAL A 4 16.67 22.07 -0.93
C VAL A 4 16.81 22.47 -2.38
N VAL A 5 16.93 23.78 -2.61
CA VAL A 5 17.23 24.35 -3.93
C VAL A 5 18.62 24.99 -3.83
N CYS A 6 19.53 24.56 -4.69
CA CYS A 6 20.88 25.10 -4.78
C CYS A 6 20.91 26.35 -5.67
N GLU A 7 22.01 27.11 -5.63
CA GLU A 7 22.17 28.34 -6.43
C GLU A 7 22.14 28.09 -7.95
N ASP A 8 22.45 26.88 -8.38
CA ASP A 8 22.39 26.43 -9.78
C ASP A 8 21.01 25.87 -10.19
N ASP A 9 19.96 26.17 -9.41
CA ASP A 9 18.59 25.68 -9.54
C ASP A 9 18.43 24.15 -9.40
N SER A 10 19.48 23.41 -9.08
CA SER A 10 19.37 21.99 -8.79
C SER A 10 18.57 21.76 -7.50
N ARG A 11 17.77 20.69 -7.48
CA ARG A 11 16.83 20.40 -6.39
C ARG A 11 17.11 19.04 -5.77
N PHE A 12 17.12 19.01 -4.44
CA PHE A 12 17.36 17.83 -3.65
C PHE A 12 16.29 17.65 -2.58
N ALA A 13 16.07 16.40 -2.19
CA ALA A 13 15.33 16.06 -0.99
C ALA A 13 16.31 15.59 0.08
N VAL A 14 16.15 16.11 1.30
CA VAL A 14 16.97 15.77 2.47
C VAL A 14 16.09 15.11 3.51
N LYS A 15 16.38 13.84 3.81
CA LYS A 15 15.75 13.08 4.90
C LYS A 15 16.68 13.14 6.11
N ALA A 16 16.10 13.40 7.29
CA ALA A 16 16.82 13.57 8.54
C ALA A 16 16.18 12.67 9.61
N GLU A 17 16.98 11.90 10.34
CA GLU A 17 16.48 11.14 11.49
C GLU A 17 16.64 11.95 12.78
N LEU A 18 15.58 12.66 13.15
CA LEU A 18 15.58 13.58 14.29
C LEU A 18 15.48 12.88 15.67
N ASN A 19 15.12 11.59 15.73
CA ASN A 19 14.91 10.85 16.98
C ASN A 19 15.87 9.66 17.07
N ALA A 20 17.06 9.84 17.68
CA ALA A 20 18.00 8.75 18.03
C ALA A 20 17.93 8.32 19.50
N ALA A 21 17.19 9.04 20.34
CA ALA A 21 17.24 8.84 21.79
C ALA A 21 16.28 7.76 22.29
N VAL A 22 16.27 6.58 21.67
CA VAL A 22 15.69 5.38 22.30
C VAL A 22 16.53 4.14 21.93
N GLY A 23 17.30 3.68 22.91
CA GLY A 23 17.55 2.26 23.16
C GLY A 23 18.18 1.45 22.03
N ALA A 24 19.49 1.26 22.14
CA ALA A 24 20.22 0.19 21.47
C ALA A 24 19.61 -1.19 21.80
N THR A 25 18.67 -1.66 20.98
CA THR A 25 18.41 -3.08 20.64
C THR A 25 17.40 -3.17 19.46
N GLY A 26 17.86 -2.88 18.22
CA GLY A 26 17.20 -3.18 16.92
C GLY A 26 16.73 -1.96 16.11
N PRO A 27 16.32 -2.10 14.81
CA PRO A 27 16.91 -2.86 13.68
C PRO A 27 18.08 -2.07 13.05
N ALA A 28 18.60 -2.46 11.88
CA ALA A 28 19.67 -1.72 11.17
C ALA A 28 19.34 -0.22 11.02
N ASP A 29 20.36 0.64 11.04
CA ASP A 29 20.26 2.08 10.72
C ASP A 29 19.38 2.26 9.46
N MET A 30 18.22 2.93 9.61
CA MET A 30 17.24 2.99 8.52
C MET A 30 17.73 3.89 7.39
N LEU A 31 18.56 4.91 7.67
CA LEU A 31 19.18 5.73 6.62
C LEU A 31 20.22 4.93 5.85
N GLU A 32 21.02 4.11 6.53
CA GLU A 32 21.95 3.20 5.84
C GLU A 32 21.18 2.17 5.02
N THR A 33 20.09 1.61 5.56
CA THR A 33 19.21 0.68 4.86
C THR A 33 18.63 1.31 3.60
N GLU A 34 18.09 2.53 3.72
CA GLU A 34 17.55 3.28 2.58
C GLU A 34 18.63 3.62 1.55
N TRP A 35 19.80 4.08 1.98
CA TRP A 35 20.93 4.36 1.10
C TRP A 35 21.34 3.13 0.30
N ARG A 36 21.47 1.97 0.96
CA ARG A 36 21.85 0.71 0.30
C ARG A 36 20.80 0.25 -0.69
N ALA A 37 19.53 0.25 -0.29
CA ALA A 37 18.42 -0.12 -1.16
C ALA A 37 18.33 0.81 -2.38
N LEU A 38 18.33 2.12 -2.18
CA LEU A 38 18.28 3.10 -3.26
C LEU A 38 19.50 3.00 -4.19
N SER A 39 20.71 2.80 -3.64
CA SER A 39 21.93 2.68 -4.46
C SER A 39 21.88 1.45 -5.35
N LEU A 40 21.41 0.32 -4.80
CA LEU A 40 21.25 -0.92 -5.54
C LEU A 40 20.21 -0.77 -6.66
N LEU A 41 19.02 -0.25 -6.32
CA LEU A 41 17.92 -0.07 -7.26
C LEU A 41 18.25 0.95 -8.36
N ALA A 42 18.90 2.07 -8.00
CA ALA A 42 19.37 3.06 -8.97
C ALA A 42 20.42 2.47 -9.92
N SER A 43 21.34 1.63 -9.42
CA SER A 43 22.34 0.95 -10.25
C SER A 43 21.71 -0.09 -11.20
N ALA A 44 20.58 -0.67 -10.81
CA ALA A 44 19.78 -1.55 -11.65
C ALA A 44 18.86 -0.81 -12.64
N GLY A 45 18.89 0.54 -12.63
CA GLY A 45 18.06 1.36 -13.51
C GLY A 45 16.58 1.44 -13.09
N SER A 46 16.23 1.04 -11.88
CA SER A 46 14.85 1.13 -11.37
C SER A 46 14.45 2.59 -11.13
N ALA A 47 13.16 2.89 -11.31
CA ALA A 47 12.64 4.23 -11.10
C ALA A 47 12.45 4.58 -9.60
N VAL A 48 13.56 4.83 -8.91
CA VAL A 48 13.61 5.23 -7.49
C VAL A 48 14.25 6.60 -7.31
N ALA A 49 14.05 7.19 -6.12
CA ALA A 49 14.78 8.39 -5.72
C ALA A 49 16.30 8.18 -5.84
N GLN A 50 16.97 9.02 -6.62
CA GLN A 50 18.40 8.85 -6.89
C GLN A 50 19.23 9.29 -5.67
N PRO A 51 19.94 8.37 -4.99
CA PRO A 51 20.75 8.72 -3.84
C PRO A 51 21.98 9.54 -4.28
N VAL A 52 22.29 10.61 -3.54
CA VAL A 52 23.38 11.54 -3.85
C VAL A 52 24.46 11.49 -2.77
N ALA A 53 24.05 11.61 -1.51
CA ALA A 53 24.96 11.54 -0.37
C ALA A 53 24.27 10.99 0.88
N ILE A 54 25.04 10.40 1.77
CA ILE A 54 24.64 10.07 3.13
C ILE A 54 25.69 10.59 4.10
N ASP A 55 25.25 11.29 5.14
CA ASP A 55 26.07 11.67 6.29
C ASP A 55 25.55 10.88 7.50
N ARG A 56 26.36 9.92 7.95
CA ARG A 56 25.99 9.01 9.06
C ARG A 56 26.10 9.70 10.41
N ASP A 57 27.04 10.62 10.57
CA ASP A 57 27.27 11.32 11.82
C ASP A 57 26.19 12.38 12.02
N ALA A 58 25.85 13.10 10.96
CA ALA A 58 24.78 14.10 10.97
C ALA A 58 23.38 13.47 10.75
N ARG A 59 23.31 12.19 10.38
CA ARG A 59 22.09 11.41 10.13
C ARG A 59 21.17 12.04 9.07
N PHE A 60 21.77 12.32 7.92
CA PHE A 60 21.05 12.81 6.74
C PHE A 60 21.28 11.91 5.52
N LEU A 61 20.21 11.72 4.75
CA LEU A 61 20.24 11.15 3.41
C LEU A 61 19.78 12.21 2.42
N VAL A 62 20.58 12.42 1.37
CA VAL A 62 20.28 13.35 0.28
C VAL A 62 19.98 12.55 -0.98
N THR A 63 18.84 12.84 -1.60
CA THR A 63 18.43 12.29 -2.89
C THR A 63 18.11 13.41 -3.88
N ARG A 64 18.12 13.11 -5.18
CA ARG A 64 17.61 14.04 -6.18
C ARG A 64 16.10 14.24 -5.98
N TRP A 65 15.64 15.47 -6.18
CA TRP A 65 14.22 15.79 -6.11
C TRP A 65 13.42 15.09 -7.21
N ALA A 66 12.42 14.30 -6.84
CA ALA A 66 11.43 13.76 -7.76
C ALA A 66 10.33 14.82 -8.00
N ALA A 67 10.36 15.49 -9.16
CA ALA A 67 9.34 16.46 -9.52
C ALA A 67 8.04 15.75 -9.91
N GLY A 68 6.90 16.19 -9.38
CA GLY A 68 5.59 15.61 -9.70
C GLY A 68 4.63 15.70 -8.53
N ALA A 69 3.40 15.23 -8.76
CA ALA A 69 2.46 14.97 -7.66
C ALA A 69 2.66 13.55 -7.16
N THR A 70 2.42 13.30 -5.87
CA THR A 70 2.33 11.92 -5.40
C THR A 70 1.09 11.25 -5.99
N LEU A 71 1.07 9.91 -6.05
CA LEU A 71 -0.12 9.20 -6.48
C LEU A 71 -1.28 9.46 -5.52
N ASP A 72 -1.00 9.59 -4.21
CA ASP A 72 -2.01 9.98 -3.22
C ASP A 72 -2.69 11.28 -3.64
N ASP A 73 -1.92 12.34 -3.92
CA ASP A 73 -2.41 13.66 -4.36
C ASP A 73 -3.16 13.61 -5.69
N ALA A 74 -2.64 12.82 -6.64
CA ALA A 74 -3.25 12.69 -7.97
C ALA A 74 -4.65 12.07 -7.88
N CYS A 75 -4.84 11.08 -7.01
CA CYS A 75 -6.13 10.41 -6.80
C CYS A 75 -7.15 11.26 -6.03
N GLN A 76 -6.74 12.36 -5.40
CA GLN A 76 -7.68 13.30 -4.73
C GLN A 76 -8.35 14.26 -5.72
N ARG A 77 -7.88 14.30 -6.98
CA ARG A 77 -8.45 15.15 -8.02
C ARG A 77 -9.67 14.46 -8.67
N PRO A 78 -10.62 15.22 -9.23
CA PRO A 78 -11.78 14.63 -9.91
C PRO A 78 -11.42 13.74 -11.11
N SER A 79 -10.29 14.02 -11.76
CA SER A 79 -9.77 13.22 -12.86
C SER A 79 -9.06 11.98 -12.34
N ALA A 80 -9.48 10.81 -12.82
CA ALA A 80 -8.73 9.58 -12.60
C ALA A 80 -7.32 9.68 -13.19
N VAL A 81 -6.36 9.04 -12.52
CA VAL A 81 -5.03 8.79 -13.08
C VAL A 81 -5.20 7.91 -14.31
N ASP A 82 -4.52 8.24 -15.39
CA ASP A 82 -4.72 7.51 -16.64
C ASP A 82 -4.20 6.07 -16.51
N PRO A 83 -4.86 5.08 -17.17
CA PRO A 83 -4.48 3.68 -17.04
C PRO A 83 -3.07 3.35 -17.53
N VAL A 84 -2.48 4.15 -18.42
CA VAL A 84 -1.13 3.91 -18.95
C VAL A 84 -0.10 4.26 -17.88
N THR A 85 -0.27 5.37 -17.18
CA THR A 85 0.54 5.72 -16.01
C THR A 85 0.46 4.65 -14.93
N ILE A 86 -0.72 4.12 -14.64
CA ILE A 86 -0.86 3.04 -13.65
C ILE A 86 -0.17 1.75 -14.11
N ALA A 87 -0.25 1.39 -15.40
CA ALA A 87 0.50 0.26 -15.94
C ALA A 87 2.01 0.46 -15.85
N ALA A 88 2.51 1.69 -16.06
CA ALA A 88 3.91 2.02 -15.85
C ALA A 88 4.33 1.84 -14.38
N CYS A 89 3.47 2.23 -13.42
CA CYS A 89 3.72 1.98 -12.00
C CYS A 89 3.83 0.48 -11.68
N LEU A 90 2.97 -0.36 -12.29
CA LEU A 90 3.01 -1.81 -12.11
C LEU A 90 4.32 -2.41 -12.64
N SER A 91 4.69 -2.04 -13.88
CA SER A 91 5.93 -2.47 -14.51
C SER A 91 7.16 -2.09 -13.69
N GLU A 92 7.24 -0.84 -13.22
CA GLU A 92 8.37 -0.37 -12.41
C GLU A 92 8.42 -1.04 -11.03
N LEU A 93 7.27 -1.28 -10.39
CA LEU A 93 7.26 -2.03 -9.13
C LEU A 93 7.76 -3.47 -9.35
N GLY A 94 7.34 -4.14 -10.42
CA GLY A 94 7.87 -5.46 -10.80
C GLY A 94 9.37 -5.44 -11.07
N ALA A 95 9.90 -4.39 -11.70
CA ALA A 95 11.34 -4.21 -11.90
C ALA A 95 12.10 -4.02 -10.59
N ILE A 96 11.57 -3.20 -9.67
CA ILE A 96 12.12 -3.00 -8.32
C ILE A 96 12.19 -4.33 -7.57
N GLU A 97 11.13 -5.15 -7.61
CA GLU A 97 11.10 -6.44 -6.93
C GLU A 97 12.14 -7.41 -7.47
N ARG A 98 12.31 -7.49 -8.80
CA ARG A 98 13.36 -8.30 -9.42
C ARG A 98 14.75 -7.84 -9.01
N ALA A 99 15.01 -6.54 -9.03
CA ALA A 99 16.29 -5.97 -8.60
C ALA A 99 16.56 -6.23 -7.11
N CYS A 100 15.54 -6.14 -6.24
CA CYS A 100 15.68 -6.52 -4.84
C CYS A 100 15.99 -8.02 -4.68
N ALA A 101 15.33 -8.90 -5.44
CA ALA A 101 15.59 -10.34 -5.39
C ALA A 101 17.00 -10.70 -5.85
N GLU A 102 17.48 -10.11 -6.94
CA GLU A 102 18.86 -10.27 -7.43
C GLU A 102 19.89 -9.70 -6.44
N GLY A 103 19.52 -8.61 -5.77
CA GLY A 103 20.30 -7.94 -4.74
C GLY A 103 20.17 -8.48 -3.31
N ALA A 104 19.46 -9.60 -3.11
CA ALA A 104 19.03 -10.04 -1.78
C ALA A 104 20.20 -10.26 -0.82
N ASP A 105 21.31 -10.82 -1.29
CA ASP A 105 22.52 -11.05 -0.49
C ASP A 105 23.15 -9.72 -0.02
N ALA A 106 23.16 -8.70 -0.87
CA ALA A 106 23.69 -7.38 -0.53
C ALA A 106 22.80 -6.64 0.48
N LEU A 107 21.50 -6.95 0.51
CA LEU A 107 20.53 -6.38 1.44
C LEU A 107 20.34 -7.21 2.71
N ALA A 108 20.91 -8.43 2.81
CA ALA A 108 20.56 -9.40 3.85
C ALA A 108 20.74 -8.92 5.30
N SER A 109 21.66 -7.99 5.57
CA SER A 109 21.89 -7.37 6.89
C SER A 109 21.04 -6.11 7.14
N HIS A 110 20.33 -5.64 6.11
CA HIS A 110 19.52 -4.42 6.10
C HIS A 110 18.04 -4.70 5.85
N THR A 111 17.67 -5.96 5.64
CA THR A 111 16.29 -6.37 5.52
C THR A 111 15.67 -6.61 6.88
N VAL A 112 14.40 -6.25 7.02
CA VAL A 112 13.57 -6.70 8.13
C VAL A 112 13.39 -8.21 7.96
N ARG A 113 14.27 -8.98 8.61
CA ARG A 113 14.15 -10.44 8.65
C ARG A 113 12.92 -10.80 9.45
N ARG A 114 11.86 -11.13 8.74
CA ARG A 114 10.70 -11.83 9.29
C ARG A 114 10.93 -13.30 9.00
N ASP A 115 10.89 -14.12 10.05
CA ASP A 115 10.57 -15.53 9.87
C ASP A 115 9.23 -15.59 9.11
N ASP A 116 9.10 -16.47 8.12
CA ASP A 116 7.88 -16.67 7.34
C ASP A 116 6.67 -16.82 8.25
N ARG A 117 6.84 -17.47 9.41
CA ARG A 117 5.78 -17.59 10.43
C ARG A 117 5.30 -16.22 10.96
N LEU A 118 6.23 -15.32 11.28
CA LEU A 118 5.89 -13.98 11.78
C LEU A 118 5.19 -13.15 10.71
N LEU A 119 5.62 -13.27 9.45
CA LEU A 119 4.95 -12.59 8.33
C LEU A 119 3.50 -13.05 8.18
N VAL A 120 3.26 -14.37 8.25
CA VAL A 120 1.91 -14.95 8.19
C VAL A 120 1.07 -14.55 9.41
N GLU A 121 1.66 -14.47 10.62
CA GLU A 121 0.96 -14.01 11.82
C GLU A 121 0.54 -12.54 11.75
N GLU A 122 1.42 -11.66 11.28
CA GLU A 122 1.09 -10.26 11.03
C GLU A 122 0.02 -10.10 9.93
N PHE A 123 0.09 -10.94 8.90
CA PHE A 123 -0.93 -10.99 7.86
C PHE A 123 -2.27 -11.47 8.42
N ALA A 124 -2.28 -12.51 9.27
CA ALA A 124 -3.47 -13.00 9.96
C ALA A 124 -4.12 -11.90 10.81
N ALA A 125 -3.32 -11.14 11.56
CA ALA A 125 -3.81 -10.02 12.36
C ALA A 125 -4.43 -8.92 11.47
N SER A 126 -3.75 -8.56 10.37
CA SER A 126 -4.26 -7.59 9.39
C SER A 126 -5.55 -8.07 8.72
N PHE A 127 -5.62 -9.35 8.39
CA PHE A 127 -6.77 -10.00 7.78
C PHE A 127 -7.97 -10.03 8.73
N ALA A 128 -7.75 -10.40 10.00
CA ALA A 128 -8.79 -10.38 11.03
C ALA A 128 -9.34 -8.96 11.23
N ARG A 129 -8.46 -7.96 11.27
CA ARG A 129 -8.85 -6.54 11.37
C ARG A 129 -9.65 -6.07 10.15
N ALA A 130 -9.26 -6.47 8.95
CA ALA A 130 -9.99 -6.16 7.72
C ALA A 130 -11.40 -6.79 7.73
N ARG A 131 -11.50 -8.07 8.15
CA ARG A 131 -12.77 -8.79 8.27
C ARG A 131 -13.70 -8.16 9.32
N GLU A 132 -13.17 -7.77 10.48
CA GLU A 132 -13.94 -7.06 11.51
C GLU A 132 -14.48 -5.74 10.95
N ALA A 133 -13.64 -4.93 10.32
CA ALA A 133 -14.05 -3.65 9.76
C ALA A 133 -15.14 -3.79 8.70
N TYR A 134 -15.05 -4.83 7.86
CA TYR A 134 -16.11 -5.17 6.91
C TYR A 134 -17.44 -5.49 7.60
N TYR A 135 -17.43 -6.27 8.68
CA TYR A 135 -18.65 -6.57 9.42
C TYR A 135 -19.23 -5.35 10.13
N VAL A 136 -18.39 -4.48 10.67
CA VAL A 136 -18.84 -3.18 11.19
C VAL A 136 -19.53 -2.35 10.10
N CYS A 137 -19.05 -2.38 8.85
CA CYS A 137 -19.73 -1.72 7.73
C CYS A 137 -21.13 -2.28 7.49
N LEU A 138 -21.27 -3.60 7.47
CA LEU A 138 -22.56 -4.26 7.22
C LEU A 138 -23.55 -4.03 8.36
N ASP A 139 -23.05 -4.03 9.61
CA ASP A 139 -23.84 -3.76 10.79
C ASP A 139 -24.34 -2.30 10.82
N ALA A 140 -23.46 -1.34 10.51
CA ALA A 140 -23.82 0.07 10.38
C ALA A 140 -24.90 0.30 9.30
N ALA A 141 -24.89 -0.50 8.23
CA ALA A 141 -25.92 -0.50 7.19
C ALA A 141 -27.21 -1.27 7.57
N ARG A 142 -27.24 -1.90 8.76
CA ARG A 142 -28.31 -2.80 9.22
C ARG A 142 -28.54 -3.99 8.28
N ALA A 143 -27.49 -4.46 7.63
CA ALA A 143 -27.50 -5.56 6.66
C ALA A 143 -26.85 -6.86 7.20
N LEU A 144 -26.26 -6.81 8.40
CA LEU A 144 -25.63 -7.97 9.04
C LEU A 144 -26.69 -8.92 9.61
N THR A 145 -27.14 -9.87 8.79
CA THR A 145 -27.98 -11.00 9.21
C THR A 145 -27.14 -12.27 9.38
N GLN A 146 -27.71 -13.30 10.00
CA GLN A 146 -27.06 -14.61 10.11
C GLN A 146 -26.75 -15.21 8.73
N ASP A 147 -27.63 -15.02 7.73
CA ASP A 147 -27.40 -15.51 6.37
C ASP A 147 -26.30 -14.72 5.66
N THR A 148 -26.32 -13.38 5.78
CA THR A 148 -25.27 -12.52 5.25
C THR A 148 -23.90 -12.89 5.84
N ALA A 149 -23.84 -13.09 7.17
CA ALA A 149 -22.62 -13.48 7.87
C ALA A 149 -22.08 -14.83 7.37
N ARG A 150 -22.94 -15.85 7.26
CA ARG A 150 -22.52 -17.17 6.74
C ARG A 150 -21.97 -17.12 5.33
N ALA A 151 -22.63 -16.38 4.43
CA ALA A 151 -22.16 -16.22 3.06
C ALA A 151 -20.81 -15.46 3.00
N CYS A 152 -20.68 -14.38 3.78
CA CYS A 152 -19.45 -13.61 3.86
C CYS A 152 -18.30 -14.42 4.48
N ASP A 153 -18.55 -15.26 5.49
CA ASP A 153 -17.52 -16.09 6.12
C ASP A 153 -16.90 -17.10 5.15
N ALA A 154 -17.70 -17.72 4.28
CA ALA A 154 -17.19 -18.59 3.23
C ALA A 154 -16.31 -17.83 2.24
N ALA A 155 -16.70 -16.61 1.87
CA ALA A 155 -15.90 -15.75 1.01
C ALA A 155 -14.60 -15.28 1.67
N TRP A 156 -14.64 -14.90 2.95
CA TRP A 156 -13.44 -14.59 3.72
C TRP A 156 -12.48 -15.78 3.80
N GLN A 157 -13.00 -16.99 4.02
CA GLN A 157 -12.17 -18.19 3.99
C GLN A 157 -11.51 -18.41 2.62
N GLY A 158 -12.25 -18.19 1.53
CA GLY A 158 -11.72 -18.26 0.17
C GLY A 158 -10.63 -17.22 -0.12
N LEU A 159 -10.76 -16.00 0.40
CA LEU A 159 -9.70 -14.98 0.35
C LEU A 159 -8.47 -15.45 1.12
N TRP A 160 -8.63 -15.89 2.37
CA TRP A 160 -7.52 -16.33 3.21
C TRP A 160 -6.69 -17.41 2.52
N THR A 161 -7.33 -18.47 2.05
CA THR A 161 -6.67 -19.59 1.36
C THR A 161 -5.92 -19.16 0.10
N ALA A 162 -6.43 -18.18 -0.65
CA ALA A 162 -5.77 -17.73 -1.88
C ALA A 162 -4.58 -16.80 -1.63
N LEU A 163 -4.57 -16.07 -0.50
CA LEU A 163 -3.59 -15.02 -0.23
C LEU A 163 -2.48 -15.48 0.71
N ALA A 164 -2.80 -16.24 1.77
CA ALA A 164 -1.83 -16.57 2.82
C ALA A 164 -0.67 -17.45 2.33
N ASP A 165 -0.93 -18.35 1.37
CA ASP A 165 0.05 -19.30 0.83
C ASP A 165 0.73 -18.78 -0.45
N ALA A 166 0.45 -17.54 -0.86
CA ALA A 166 1.04 -16.98 -2.07
C ALA A 166 2.55 -16.70 -1.87
N PRO A 167 3.38 -16.81 -2.93
CA PRO A 167 4.79 -16.49 -2.83
C PRO A 167 5.02 -15.03 -2.44
N THR A 168 6.04 -14.82 -1.59
CA THR A 168 6.51 -13.49 -1.20
C THR A 168 7.79 -13.16 -1.97
N THR A 169 8.06 -11.88 -2.17
CA THR A 169 9.32 -11.40 -2.75
C THR A 169 9.94 -10.35 -1.84
N LEU A 170 11.20 -10.01 -2.07
CA LEU A 170 11.86 -8.93 -1.35
C LEU A 170 11.47 -7.56 -1.96
N GLY A 171 11.25 -6.55 -1.13
CA GLY A 171 11.17 -5.15 -1.57
C GLY A 171 10.61 -4.22 -0.49
N PRO A 172 10.06 -3.05 -0.86
CA PRO A 172 9.72 -2.01 0.11
C PRO A 172 8.55 -2.39 1.02
N LEU A 173 8.64 -2.06 2.31
CA LEU A 173 7.57 -2.32 3.28
C LEU A 173 6.75 -1.08 3.65
N ASP A 174 7.24 0.14 3.40
CA ASP A 174 6.46 1.37 3.58
C ASP A 174 5.60 1.69 2.35
N MET A 175 4.55 0.87 2.18
CA MET A 175 3.69 0.85 0.99
C MET A 175 2.59 1.91 1.06
N ASN A 176 2.95 3.19 0.91
CA ASN A 176 1.98 4.28 0.86
C ASN A 176 1.94 4.92 -0.53
N ALA A 177 0.75 5.26 -1.03
CA ALA A 177 0.58 5.99 -2.30
C ALA A 177 1.31 7.35 -2.35
N ARG A 178 1.62 7.94 -1.18
CA ARG A 178 2.43 9.17 -1.09
C ARG A 178 3.92 8.93 -1.38
N ASN A 179 4.38 7.68 -1.28
CA ASN A 179 5.75 7.26 -1.57
C ASN A 179 5.92 6.91 -3.06
N LEU A 180 4.97 7.28 -3.91
CA LEU A 180 5.03 7.11 -5.36
C LEU A 180 4.76 8.46 -6.01
N VAL A 181 5.76 9.03 -6.67
CA VAL A 181 5.65 10.30 -7.39
C VAL A 181 5.39 10.03 -8.87
N LEU A 182 4.37 10.68 -9.43
CA LEU A 182 4.11 10.68 -10.86
C LEU A 182 4.92 11.81 -11.50
N SER A 183 6.15 11.51 -11.91
CA SER A 183 7.04 12.48 -12.54
C SER A 183 6.78 12.58 -14.05
N PRO A 184 7.21 13.67 -14.71
CA PRO A 184 7.11 13.80 -16.17
C PRO A 184 7.80 12.67 -16.93
N ASP A 185 8.87 12.09 -16.36
CA ASP A 185 9.68 11.05 -16.99
C ASP A 185 9.20 9.62 -16.61
N GLY A 186 8.19 9.50 -15.74
CA GLY A 186 7.67 8.22 -15.26
C GLY A 186 7.44 8.19 -13.75
N PRO A 187 6.93 7.07 -13.21
CA PRO A 187 6.75 6.93 -11.77
C PRO A 187 8.10 6.86 -11.05
N VAL A 188 8.20 7.46 -9.85
CA VAL A 188 9.39 7.38 -9.00
C VAL A 188 8.98 6.91 -7.60
N PHE A 189 9.53 5.78 -7.17
CA PHE A 189 9.28 5.23 -5.84
C PHE A 189 10.24 5.85 -4.81
N LEU A 190 9.67 6.22 -3.67
CA LEU A 190 10.34 6.85 -2.55
C LEU A 190 10.32 5.92 -1.33
N ASP A 191 11.14 6.27 -0.34
CA ASP A 191 11.19 5.68 0.99
C ASP A 191 11.44 4.16 1.02
N PHE A 192 12.72 3.80 0.99
CA PHE A 192 13.21 2.42 1.13
C PHE A 192 13.88 2.19 2.48
N ALA A 193 13.51 2.97 3.50
CA ALA A 193 14.03 2.81 4.86
C ALA A 193 13.69 1.45 5.48
N THR A 194 12.66 0.77 4.95
CA THR A 194 12.32 -0.60 5.31
C THR A 194 12.14 -1.45 4.06
N VAL A 195 12.95 -2.51 3.98
CA VAL A 195 12.89 -3.53 2.92
C VAL A 195 12.73 -4.89 3.57
N GLY A 196 11.88 -5.75 3.02
CA GLY A 196 11.64 -7.09 3.54
C GLY A 196 10.74 -7.91 2.64
N TRP A 197 10.40 -9.10 3.12
CA TRP A 197 9.56 -10.04 2.39
C TRP A 197 8.08 -9.71 2.60
N ASP A 198 7.34 -9.57 1.51
CA ASP A 198 5.88 -9.39 1.51
C ASP A 198 5.28 -9.88 0.19
N TRP A 199 3.97 -10.03 0.14
CA TRP A 199 3.26 -10.38 -1.10
C TRP A 199 3.35 -9.23 -2.12
N PRO A 200 3.83 -9.46 -3.35
CA PRO A 200 3.86 -8.45 -4.41
C PRO A 200 2.51 -7.77 -4.62
N GLU A 201 1.44 -8.56 -4.60
CA GLU A 201 0.08 -8.06 -4.82
C GLU A 201 -0.40 -7.17 -3.67
N ARG A 202 0.07 -7.41 -2.44
CA ARG A 202 -0.19 -6.52 -1.30
C ARG A 202 0.50 -5.17 -1.49
N ARG A 203 1.76 -5.17 -1.93
CA ARG A 203 2.50 -3.94 -2.27
C ARG A 203 1.78 -3.14 -3.33
N VAL A 204 1.40 -3.78 -4.43
CA VAL A 204 0.65 -3.14 -5.51
C VAL A 204 -0.66 -2.54 -5.00
N ALA A 205 -1.47 -3.31 -4.25
CA ALA A 205 -2.74 -2.84 -3.73
C ALA A 205 -2.59 -1.63 -2.80
N GLN A 206 -1.56 -1.60 -1.95
CA GLN A 206 -1.33 -0.52 -1.00
C GLN A 206 -0.72 0.72 -1.65
N TYR A 207 0.31 0.57 -2.50
CA TYR A 207 0.86 1.71 -3.26
C TYR A 207 -0.20 2.37 -4.13
N LEU A 208 -1.08 1.59 -4.75
CA LEU A 208 -2.09 2.10 -5.67
C LEU A 208 -3.43 2.41 -5.00
N THR A 209 -3.49 2.44 -3.67
CA THR A 209 -4.65 2.94 -2.92
C THR A 209 -4.28 4.21 -2.18
N ALA A 210 -4.76 5.34 -2.70
CA ALA A 210 -4.67 6.62 -2.04
C ALA A 210 -5.55 6.63 -0.78
N MET A 211 -5.00 7.21 0.29
CA MET A 211 -5.64 7.31 1.59
C MET A 211 -6.09 8.73 1.92
N GLY A 212 -5.55 9.76 1.25
CA GLY A 212 -5.94 11.16 1.44
C GLY A 212 -5.70 11.71 2.85
N ARG A 213 -4.83 11.09 3.66
CA ARG A 213 -4.66 11.38 5.11
C ARG A 213 -4.23 12.82 5.41
N MET A 214 -3.60 13.50 4.46
CA MET A 214 -3.05 14.84 4.64
C MET A 214 -4.03 15.95 4.24
N ARG A 215 -5.29 15.60 3.97
CA ARG A 215 -6.32 16.52 3.52
C ARG A 215 -7.59 16.36 4.36
N GLU A 216 -8.20 17.47 4.71
CA GLU A 216 -9.50 17.49 5.40
C GLU A 216 -10.60 16.87 4.53
N ASP A 217 -10.56 17.10 3.22
CA ASP A 217 -11.47 16.52 2.22
C ASP A 217 -10.96 15.21 1.61
N GLY A 218 -9.96 14.59 2.24
CA GLY A 218 -9.25 13.43 1.73
C GLY A 218 -10.14 12.21 1.55
N ARG A 219 -9.91 11.49 0.45
CA ARG A 219 -10.71 10.32 0.05
C ARG A 219 -9.83 9.09 -0.06
N VAL A 220 -10.42 7.95 0.26
CA VAL A 220 -9.84 6.65 -0.09
C VAL A 220 -10.21 6.36 -1.53
N ALA A 221 -9.21 6.11 -2.37
CA ALA A 221 -9.39 5.85 -3.79
C ALA A 221 -8.35 4.86 -4.29
N CYS A 222 -8.80 3.78 -4.93
CA CYS A 222 -7.91 2.84 -5.59
C CYS A 222 -7.70 3.28 -7.04
N ALA A 223 -6.44 3.51 -7.42
CA ALA A 223 -6.05 3.91 -8.77
C ALA A 223 -6.07 2.73 -9.77
N LEU A 224 -6.03 1.49 -9.25
CA LEU A 224 -6.12 0.30 -10.08
C LEU A 224 -7.50 0.20 -10.73
N THR A 225 -7.50 -0.14 -12.01
CA THR A 225 -8.71 -0.42 -12.77
C THR A 225 -8.50 -1.67 -13.63
N PRO A 226 -9.58 -2.35 -14.06
CA PRO A 226 -9.46 -3.46 -15.00
C PRO A 226 -8.78 -3.04 -16.31
N ARG A 227 -8.87 -1.75 -16.69
CA ARG A 227 -8.20 -1.21 -17.88
C ARG A 227 -6.69 -1.08 -17.67
N ALA A 228 -6.25 -0.67 -16.49
CA ALA A 228 -4.83 -0.60 -16.15
C ALA A 228 -4.21 -2.01 -16.12
N LEU A 229 -4.90 -2.99 -15.50
CA LEU A 229 -4.41 -4.37 -15.50
C LEU A 229 -4.30 -4.97 -16.91
N ARG A 230 -5.24 -4.67 -17.82
CA ARG A 230 -5.14 -5.13 -19.22
C ARG A 230 -4.02 -4.45 -20.01
N ALA A 231 -3.54 -3.29 -19.57
CA ALA A 231 -2.41 -2.61 -20.19
C ALA A 231 -1.06 -3.21 -19.73
N ASP A 232 -1.07 -3.97 -18.64
CA ASP A 232 0.07 -4.76 -18.18
C ASP A 232 0.05 -6.14 -18.86
N ALA A 233 1.01 -6.39 -19.75
CA ALA A 233 1.10 -7.62 -20.52
C ALA A 233 1.70 -8.79 -19.71
N GLU A 234 2.34 -8.52 -18.56
CA GLU A 234 3.02 -9.54 -17.76
C GLU A 234 2.11 -10.14 -16.68
N LEU A 235 0.93 -9.54 -16.44
CA LEU A 235 0.04 -9.93 -15.36
C LEU A 235 -0.75 -11.21 -15.67
N ASP A 236 -0.43 -12.30 -14.98
CA ASP A 236 -1.19 -13.53 -15.10
C ASP A 236 -2.55 -13.48 -14.36
N ALA A 237 -3.46 -14.38 -14.73
CA ALA A 237 -4.82 -14.42 -14.17
C ALA A 237 -4.87 -14.79 -12.67
N GLN A 238 -3.87 -15.50 -12.16
CA GLN A 238 -3.78 -15.87 -10.74
C GLN A 238 -3.28 -14.68 -9.90
N VAL A 239 -2.25 -13.96 -10.37
CA VAL A 239 -1.79 -12.69 -9.81
C VAL A 239 -2.94 -11.68 -9.78
N ALA A 240 -3.68 -11.54 -10.88
CA ALA A 240 -4.84 -10.65 -10.94
C ALA A 240 -5.90 -10.97 -9.86
N ARG A 241 -6.16 -12.26 -9.59
CA ARG A 241 -7.08 -12.69 -8.53
C ARG A 241 -6.55 -12.36 -7.13
N ARG A 242 -5.26 -12.61 -6.87
CA ARG A 242 -4.65 -12.26 -5.58
C ARG A 242 -4.64 -10.76 -5.35
N LEU A 243 -4.34 -9.99 -6.40
CA LEU A 243 -4.40 -8.53 -6.37
C LEU A 243 -5.81 -8.02 -6.05
N GLU A 244 -6.85 -8.59 -6.65
CA GLU A 244 -8.24 -8.27 -6.28
C GLU A 244 -8.49 -8.51 -4.79
N GLY A 245 -8.03 -9.65 -4.25
CA GLY A 245 -8.13 -9.95 -2.82
C GLY A 245 -7.40 -8.94 -1.93
N HIS A 246 -6.19 -8.53 -2.31
CA HIS A 246 -5.44 -7.50 -1.57
C HIS A 246 -6.05 -6.10 -1.71
N CYS A 247 -6.66 -5.75 -2.85
CA CYS A 247 -7.41 -4.50 -3.01
C CYS A 247 -8.61 -4.47 -2.06
N MET A 248 -9.35 -5.58 -1.95
CA MET A 248 -10.44 -5.75 -0.99
C MET A 248 -9.94 -5.57 0.46
N LEU A 249 -8.86 -6.27 0.84
CA LEU A 249 -8.26 -6.12 2.17
C LEU A 249 -7.82 -4.69 2.46
N THR A 250 -7.21 -4.01 1.49
CA THR A 250 -6.72 -2.63 1.64
C THR A 250 -7.88 -1.66 1.86
N ALA A 251 -8.98 -1.81 1.13
CA ALA A 251 -10.20 -1.02 1.37
C ALA A 251 -10.76 -1.24 2.78
N CYS A 252 -10.83 -2.49 3.24
CA CYS A 252 -11.26 -2.81 4.61
C CYS A 252 -10.30 -2.26 5.67
N LEU A 253 -8.98 -2.32 5.45
CA LEU A 253 -7.98 -1.77 6.38
C LEU A 253 -8.04 -0.23 6.43
N ALA A 254 -8.34 0.42 5.31
CA ALA A 254 -8.60 1.84 5.28
C ALA A 254 -9.76 2.21 6.20
N ILE A 255 -10.87 1.47 6.09
CA ILE A 255 -12.02 1.59 7.00
C ILE A 255 -11.62 1.30 8.44
N ALA A 256 -10.88 0.22 8.70
CA ALA A 256 -10.43 -0.15 10.04
C ALA A 256 -9.57 0.92 10.72
N GLY A 257 -8.97 1.84 9.95
CA GLY A 257 -8.24 2.99 10.46
C GLY A 257 -9.13 4.17 10.87
N MET A 258 -10.42 4.13 10.56
CA MET A 258 -11.42 5.17 10.86
C MET A 258 -12.40 4.74 11.96
N LEU A 259 -12.46 3.45 12.26
CA LEU A 259 -13.33 2.93 13.33
C LEU A 259 -12.83 3.37 14.70
N SER A 260 -13.75 3.74 15.58
CA SER A 260 -13.48 4.08 16.97
C SER A 260 -13.93 2.96 17.91
N ARG A 261 -13.28 2.88 19.08
CA ARG A 261 -13.70 2.04 20.21
C ARG A 261 -13.58 2.90 21.47
N GLU A 262 -14.62 2.92 22.31
CA GLU A 262 -14.49 3.56 23.63
C GLU A 262 -13.74 2.63 24.59
N ARG A 263 -14.00 1.31 24.50
CA ARG A 263 -13.27 0.28 25.25
C ARG A 263 -12.73 -0.85 24.35
N PRO A 264 -11.63 -1.52 24.73
CA PRO A 264 -11.02 -2.57 23.91
C PRO A 264 -11.94 -3.76 23.60
N ASP A 265 -12.86 -4.09 24.51
CA ASP A 265 -13.80 -5.21 24.44
C ASP A 265 -15.10 -4.87 23.69
N GLU A 266 -15.29 -3.62 23.29
CA GLU A 266 -16.48 -3.19 22.56
C GLU A 266 -16.39 -3.42 21.05
N TRP A 267 -17.56 -3.61 20.45
CA TRP A 267 -17.71 -3.60 19.00
C TRP A 267 -17.35 -2.22 18.46
N PRO A 268 -16.47 -2.12 17.43
CA PRO A 268 -16.09 -0.83 16.88
C PRO A 268 -17.28 -0.08 16.29
N GLN A 269 -17.26 1.24 16.39
CA GLN A 269 -18.27 2.11 15.82
C GLN A 269 -17.84 2.67 14.47
N TRP A 270 -18.80 2.74 13.55
CA TRP A 270 -18.63 3.45 12.29
C TRP A 270 -18.61 4.96 12.55
N PRO A 271 -17.71 5.74 11.90
CA PRO A 271 -17.64 7.18 12.09
C PRO A 271 -18.97 7.88 11.70
N ASP A 272 -19.22 9.05 12.30
CA ASP A 272 -20.45 9.80 12.09
C ASP A 272 -20.76 10.08 10.61
N ALA A 273 -22.05 10.18 10.30
CA ALA A 273 -22.52 10.47 8.94
C ALA A 273 -22.00 11.84 8.46
N GLY A 274 -21.31 11.85 7.31
CA GLY A 274 -20.75 13.07 6.70
C GLY A 274 -19.23 13.05 6.49
N ASP A 275 -18.54 12.02 6.99
CA ASP A 275 -17.12 11.83 6.70
C ASP A 275 -16.93 11.39 5.24
N ALA A 276 -16.48 12.32 4.39
CA ALA A 276 -16.19 12.09 2.97
C ALA A 276 -15.17 10.96 2.74
N ARG A 277 -14.29 10.74 3.72
CA ARG A 277 -13.29 9.68 3.68
C ARG A 277 -13.89 8.32 3.97
N ALA A 278 -14.77 8.23 4.98
CA ALA A 278 -15.52 7.01 5.26
C ALA A 278 -16.43 6.63 4.08
N ASP A 279 -17.09 7.62 3.48
CA ASP A 279 -17.95 7.44 2.30
C ASP A 279 -17.18 6.93 1.09
N SER A 280 -16.01 7.51 0.81
CA SER A 280 -15.16 7.07 -0.31
C SER A 280 -14.52 5.70 -0.06
N ALA A 281 -14.15 5.38 1.18
CA ALA A 281 -13.64 4.06 1.54
C ALA A 281 -14.71 2.97 1.34
N ARG A 282 -15.95 3.25 1.77
CA ARG A 282 -17.09 2.37 1.52
C ARG A 282 -17.37 2.19 0.02
N ARG A 283 -17.33 3.26 -0.77
CA ARG A 283 -17.50 3.14 -2.24
C ARG A 283 -16.36 2.33 -2.86
N THR A 284 -15.13 2.54 -2.43
CA THR A 284 -13.97 1.76 -2.88
C THR A 284 -14.11 0.27 -2.51
N LEU A 285 -14.67 -0.03 -1.34
CA LEU A 285 -15.02 -1.37 -0.90
C LEU A 285 -16.14 -1.99 -1.77
N ALA A 286 -17.25 -1.30 -1.97
CA ALA A 286 -18.43 -1.87 -2.64
C ALA A 286 -18.31 -1.91 -4.18
N LEU A 287 -17.79 -0.84 -4.78
CA LEU A 287 -17.78 -0.62 -6.23
C LEU A 287 -16.40 -0.74 -6.87
N GLY A 288 -15.36 -0.93 -6.06
CA GLY A 288 -14.03 -1.24 -6.56
C GLY A 288 -14.00 -2.60 -7.26
N GLY A 289 -12.86 -2.93 -7.84
CA GLY A 289 -12.66 -4.22 -8.50
C GLY A 289 -11.76 -4.07 -9.70
N VAL A 290 -10.75 -4.91 -9.77
CA VAL A 290 -9.70 -4.90 -10.78
C VAL A 290 -9.72 -6.18 -11.59
N ALA A 291 -10.13 -7.30 -10.98
CA ALA A 291 -10.25 -8.59 -11.64
C ALA A 291 -11.43 -9.42 -11.09
N SER A 292 -11.83 -10.47 -11.81
CA SER A 292 -12.85 -11.40 -11.34
C SER A 292 -12.24 -12.41 -10.37
N PHE A 293 -12.55 -12.27 -9.09
CA PHE A 293 -12.22 -13.25 -8.05
C PHE A 293 -13.45 -13.52 -7.18
N ALA A 294 -14.03 -14.71 -7.30
CA ALA A 294 -15.36 -15.03 -6.76
C ALA A 294 -15.56 -14.66 -5.26
N PRO A 295 -14.61 -14.93 -4.34
CA PRO A 295 -14.75 -14.51 -2.95
C PRO A 295 -14.82 -12.99 -2.79
N ALA A 296 -13.95 -12.24 -3.47
CA ALA A 296 -13.99 -10.78 -3.44
C ALA A 296 -15.29 -10.23 -4.04
N VAL A 297 -15.72 -10.77 -5.20
CA VAL A 297 -16.98 -10.38 -5.85
C VAL A 297 -18.18 -10.57 -4.92
N ALA A 298 -18.25 -11.69 -4.20
CA ALA A 298 -19.33 -11.97 -3.25
C ALA A 298 -19.36 -10.94 -2.11
N LEU A 299 -18.20 -10.59 -1.53
CA LEU A 299 -18.12 -9.59 -0.47
C LEU A 299 -18.47 -8.18 -0.98
N ARG A 300 -18.00 -7.80 -2.17
CA ARG A 300 -18.36 -6.51 -2.78
C ARG A 300 -19.85 -6.40 -3.06
N ALA A 301 -20.47 -7.46 -3.59
CA ALA A 301 -21.91 -7.49 -3.83
C ALA A 301 -22.70 -7.30 -2.53
N ALA A 302 -22.36 -8.03 -1.46
CA ALA A 302 -23.00 -7.88 -0.16
C ALA A 302 -22.83 -6.45 0.41
N ALA A 303 -21.65 -5.84 0.26
CA ALA A 303 -21.43 -4.45 0.66
C ALA A 303 -22.22 -3.44 -0.20
N ALA A 304 -22.29 -3.64 -1.51
CA ALA A 304 -23.06 -2.79 -2.42
C ALA A 304 -24.56 -2.84 -2.09
N ASP A 305 -25.10 -4.05 -1.91
CA ASP A 305 -26.49 -4.27 -1.53
C ASP A 305 -26.84 -3.63 -0.18
N ALA A 306 -25.96 -3.79 0.83
CA ALA A 306 -26.14 -3.21 2.15
C ALA A 306 -26.31 -1.69 2.12
N TRP A 307 -25.56 -1.02 1.25
CA TRP A 307 -25.53 0.44 1.14
C TRP A 307 -26.33 1.00 -0.02
N ARG A 308 -27.01 0.15 -0.81
CA ARG A 308 -27.82 0.51 -1.99
C ARG A 308 -27.02 1.33 -3.01
N LEU A 309 -25.80 0.88 -3.29
CA LEU A 309 -24.86 1.52 -4.23
C LEU A 309 -24.94 0.94 -5.64
#